data_AF-A0A147DNK9-F1
#
_entry.id   AF-A0A147DNK9-F1
#
_cell.length_a   1.000
_cell.length_b   1.000
_cell.length_c   1.000
_cell.angle_alpha   90.00
_cell.angle_beta   90.00
_cell.angle_gamma   90.00
#
_symmetry.space_group_name_H-M   'P 1'
#
loop_
_entity.id
_entity.type
_entity.pdbx_description
1 polymer ?
#
loop_
_entity_poly.entity_id
_entity_poly.type
_entity_poly.pdbx_seq_one_letter_code
_entity_poly.pdbx_strand_id
1 'polypeptide(L)'
;METTAASRRWCGARDPVAFSRWVADRAAGVGPHLAPVIRVGRCPQGHLAAEVLHAATRSLEDTLDVLGVPTEGVAVTLTVPLLELAARARSGAVELGVVALGAVGVDETGAILVADRPPGAVDACADGLPAAPGAESGAEPGPSSRAQAGPSTRVQAGPSTREQAGPSTRVQAGPPHPRDLDGARQLVTAARMVWDRVDSRSEARRTLDPALDAARDGDADTVAGALDLVVGAAPPRPVRWSTPGPTFPDEEPAGTGAPAHDQIGPDGVVGMLIRAVLDVLERGVPAGHRRRVPVRHVVVGAVVTGGLVTAATHLR
;
A
#
# COMPACT_ATOMS: atom_id res chain seq x y z
N MET A 1 4.74 -25.22 -8.96
CA MET A 1 3.52 -24.68 -8.35
C MET A 1 3.05 -23.56 -9.25
N GLU A 2 1.98 -23.79 -9.99
CA GLU A 2 1.39 -22.80 -10.91
C GLU A 2 0.64 -21.77 -10.04
N THR A 3 1.16 -20.55 -9.94
CA THR A 3 0.52 -19.50 -9.15
C THR A 3 -0.46 -18.82 -10.08
N THR A 4 -1.74 -19.16 -10.00
CA THR A 4 -2.78 -18.48 -10.79
C THR A 4 -3.17 -17.18 -10.12
N ALA A 5 -3.29 -16.10 -10.90
CA ALA A 5 -3.76 -14.82 -10.39
C ALA A 5 -5.16 -15.00 -9.79
N ALA A 6 -5.34 -14.55 -8.55
CA ALA A 6 -6.59 -14.64 -7.80
C ALA A 6 -7.11 -13.24 -7.50
N SER A 7 -8.42 -13.04 -7.39
CA SER A 7 -8.97 -11.79 -6.89
C SER A 7 -9.38 -11.91 -5.43
N ARG A 8 -9.19 -10.84 -4.66
CA ARG A 8 -9.57 -10.77 -3.24
C ARG A 8 -10.50 -9.59 -3.01
N ARG A 9 -11.58 -9.83 -2.25
CA ARG A 9 -12.59 -8.81 -1.97
C ARG A 9 -12.50 -8.32 -0.53
N TRP A 10 -12.43 -7.00 -0.39
CA TRP A 10 -12.44 -6.29 0.89
C TRP A 10 -13.73 -5.49 1.05
N CYS A 11 -14.28 -5.45 2.27
CA CYS A 11 -15.46 -4.64 2.63
C CYS A 11 -15.39 -4.19 4.09
N GLY A 12 -16.37 -3.39 4.52
CA GLY A 12 -16.61 -3.16 5.95
C GLY A 12 -15.55 -2.29 6.63
N ALA A 13 -14.88 -1.42 5.87
CA ALA A 13 -13.99 -0.44 6.47
C ALA A 13 -14.74 0.52 7.38
N ARG A 14 -14.14 0.78 8.54
CA ARG A 14 -14.70 1.68 9.56
C ARG A 14 -14.74 3.14 9.12
N ASP A 15 -13.79 3.53 8.26
CA ASP A 15 -13.71 4.87 7.67
C ASP A 15 -13.90 4.78 6.14
N PRO A 16 -15.10 5.15 5.62
CA PRO A 16 -15.36 5.17 4.19
C PRO A 16 -14.45 6.14 3.42
N VAL A 17 -14.00 7.24 4.03
CA VAL A 17 -13.15 8.23 3.36
C VAL A 17 -11.75 7.68 3.15
N ALA A 18 -11.16 7.07 4.19
CA ALA A 18 -9.87 6.38 4.07
C ALA A 18 -9.95 5.24 3.05
N PHE A 19 -11.04 4.46 3.04
CA PHE A 19 -11.25 3.42 2.03
C PHE A 19 -11.32 3.99 0.61
N SER A 20 -12.04 5.09 0.38
CA SER A 20 -12.12 5.72 -0.94
C SER A 20 -10.77 6.27 -1.41
N ARG A 21 -9.94 6.85 -0.52
CA ARG A 21 -8.57 7.28 -0.86
C ARG A 21 -7.70 6.09 -1.24
N TRP A 22 -7.76 5.03 -0.44
CA TRP A 22 -7.09 3.76 -0.71
C TRP A 22 -7.49 3.17 -2.07
N VAL A 23 -8.78 3.19 -2.43
CA VAL A 23 -9.25 2.76 -3.75
C VAL A 23 -8.68 3.66 -4.86
N ALA A 24 -8.74 4.98 -4.68
CA ALA A 24 -8.27 5.95 -5.66
C ALA A 24 -6.78 5.77 -5.98
N ASP A 25 -5.94 5.55 -4.96
CA ASP A 25 -4.50 5.37 -5.15
C ASP A 25 -4.16 4.10 -5.95
N ARG A 26 -5.00 3.05 -5.88
CA ARG A 26 -4.83 1.82 -6.67
C ARG A 26 -5.45 1.91 -8.06
N ALA A 27 -6.52 2.70 -8.23
CA ALA A 27 -7.19 2.87 -9.51
C ALA A 27 -6.45 3.86 -10.44
N ALA A 28 -5.76 4.85 -9.89
CA ALA A 28 -5.06 5.87 -10.66
C ALA A 28 -3.62 5.49 -11.05
N GLY A 29 -3.21 4.23 -10.82
CA GLY A 29 -1.85 3.78 -11.15
C GLY A 29 -0.75 4.52 -10.36
N VAL A 30 -1.06 4.96 -9.13
CA VAL A 30 -0.23 5.87 -8.33
C VAL A 30 1.14 5.26 -7.99
N GLY A 31 1.31 3.94 -8.14
CA GLY A 31 2.60 3.29 -8.33
C GLY A 31 2.41 1.87 -8.89
N PRO A 32 3.33 1.38 -9.74
CA PRO A 32 3.23 0.04 -10.36
C PRO A 32 3.34 -1.11 -9.34
N HIS A 33 3.69 -0.78 -8.10
CA HIS A 33 4.01 -1.74 -7.04
C HIS A 33 2.84 -2.02 -6.08
N LEU A 34 1.66 -1.43 -6.28
CA LEU A 34 0.47 -1.74 -5.49
C LEU A 34 -0.46 -2.66 -6.28
N ALA A 35 -1.04 -3.65 -5.59
CA ALA A 35 -2.03 -4.55 -6.18
C ALA A 35 -3.24 -3.74 -6.69
N PRO A 36 -3.60 -3.84 -7.97
CA PRO A 36 -4.59 -2.96 -8.56
C PRO A 36 -6.01 -3.33 -8.14
N VAL A 37 -6.85 -2.31 -7.95
CA VAL A 37 -8.29 -2.49 -7.73
C VAL A 37 -8.95 -2.68 -9.10
N ILE A 38 -9.63 -3.82 -9.27
CA ILE A 38 -10.29 -4.20 -10.53
C ILE A 38 -11.79 -3.94 -10.51
N ARG A 39 -12.41 -3.85 -9.32
CA ARG A 39 -13.83 -3.54 -9.17
C ARG A 39 -14.10 -2.83 -7.86
N VAL A 40 -15.02 -1.88 -7.88
CA VAL A 40 -15.51 -1.17 -6.69
C VAL A 40 -17.04 -1.27 -6.68
N GLY A 41 -17.63 -1.44 -5.51
CA GLY A 41 -19.08 -1.56 -5.37
C GLY A 41 -19.52 -1.56 -3.92
N ARG A 42 -20.66 -2.20 -3.65
CA ARG A 42 -21.15 -2.42 -2.28
C ARG A 42 -21.28 -3.91 -2.01
N CYS A 43 -21.00 -4.31 -0.77
CA CYS A 43 -21.34 -5.66 -0.31
C CYS A 43 -22.85 -5.77 -0.02
N PRO A 44 -23.41 -6.98 0.18
CA PRO A 44 -24.83 -7.16 0.50
C PRO A 44 -25.31 -6.39 1.74
N GLN A 45 -24.42 -6.13 2.69
CA GLN A 45 -24.67 -5.34 3.90
C GLN A 45 -24.61 -3.81 3.65
N GLY A 46 -24.40 -3.37 2.40
CA GLY A 46 -24.38 -1.97 2.02
C GLY A 46 -23.04 -1.25 2.19
N HIS A 47 -22.01 -1.90 2.77
CA HIS A 47 -20.69 -1.30 2.94
C HIS A 47 -19.97 -1.12 1.60
N LEU A 48 -19.11 -0.11 1.51
CA LEU A 48 -18.20 0.04 0.38
C LEU A 48 -17.27 -1.19 0.30
N ALA A 49 -17.09 -1.70 -0.91
CA ALA A 49 -16.31 -2.89 -1.19
C ALA A 49 -15.42 -2.69 -2.41
N ALA A 50 -14.25 -3.32 -2.39
CA ALA A 50 -13.29 -3.30 -3.49
C ALA A 50 -12.76 -4.72 -3.73
N GLU A 51 -12.59 -5.06 -5.00
CA GLU A 51 -11.96 -6.28 -5.46
C GLU A 51 -10.59 -5.94 -6.01
N VAL A 52 -9.56 -6.62 -5.50
CA VAL A 52 -8.15 -6.40 -5.81
C VAL A 52 -7.64 -7.60 -6.58
N LEU A 53 -6.88 -7.35 -7.64
CA LEU A 53 -6.14 -8.39 -8.33
C LEU A 53 -4.90 -8.75 -7.52
N HIS A 54 -4.84 -10.00 -7.07
CA HIS A 54 -3.66 -10.59 -6.46
C HIS A 54 -2.88 -11.30 -7.56
N ALA A 55 -1.87 -10.61 -8.10
CA ALA A 55 -1.02 -11.18 -9.13
C ALA A 55 -0.28 -12.41 -8.61
N ALA A 56 0.09 -13.28 -9.54
CA ALA A 56 0.92 -14.44 -9.26
C ALA A 56 2.31 -13.98 -8.79
N THR A 57 2.51 -13.91 -7.47
CA THR A 57 3.78 -13.50 -6.89
C THR A 57 4.27 -14.55 -5.93
N ARG A 58 5.60 -14.68 -5.83
CA ARG A 58 6.25 -15.39 -4.74
C ARG A 58 6.43 -14.42 -3.59
N SER A 59 6.23 -14.85 -2.34
CA SER A 59 6.51 -13.97 -1.20
C SER A 59 7.97 -13.49 -1.23
N LEU A 60 8.23 -12.29 -0.72
CA LEU A 60 9.60 -11.77 -0.66
C LEU A 60 10.53 -12.70 0.12
N GLU A 61 10.04 -13.29 1.21
CA GLU A 61 10.78 -14.26 2.03
C GLU A 61 11.16 -15.50 1.23
N ASP A 62 10.19 -16.16 0.59
CA ASP A 62 10.45 -17.34 -0.26
C ASP A 62 11.36 -17.00 -1.45
N THR A 63 11.29 -15.76 -1.94
CA THR A 63 12.17 -15.29 -3.02
C THR A 63 13.61 -15.17 -2.52
N LEU A 64 13.82 -14.55 -1.36
CA LEU A 64 15.13 -14.42 -0.75
C LEU A 64 15.73 -15.78 -0.36
N ASP A 65 14.90 -16.74 0.04
CA ASP A 65 15.36 -18.10 0.34
C ASP A 65 15.89 -18.83 -0.89
N VAL A 66 15.30 -18.58 -2.07
CA VAL A 66 15.81 -19.11 -3.35
C VAL A 66 17.03 -18.34 -3.86
N LEU A 67 17.07 -17.02 -3.67
CA LEU A 67 18.21 -16.20 -4.06
C LEU A 67 19.44 -16.44 -3.17
N GLY A 68 19.24 -16.83 -1.91
CA GLY A 68 20.30 -16.99 -0.92
C GLY A 68 20.87 -15.64 -0.49
N VAL A 69 22.07 -15.31 -0.98
CA VAL A 69 22.79 -14.07 -0.67
C VAL A 69 22.69 -13.13 -1.88
N PRO A 70 21.73 -12.17 -1.91
CA PRO A 70 21.59 -11.25 -3.01
C PRO A 70 22.82 -10.32 -3.11
N THR A 71 23.18 -9.95 -4.34
CA THR A 71 24.14 -8.88 -4.59
C THR A 71 23.54 -7.52 -4.21
N GLU A 72 24.37 -6.51 -4.01
CA GLU A 72 23.91 -5.14 -3.74
C GLU A 72 22.95 -4.65 -4.83
N GLY A 73 23.24 -4.90 -6.11
CA GLY A 73 22.36 -4.52 -7.22
C GLY A 73 20.98 -5.19 -7.18
N VAL A 74 20.90 -6.46 -6.77
CA VAL A 74 19.62 -7.15 -6.57
C VAL A 74 18.89 -6.58 -5.36
N ALA A 75 19.60 -6.35 -4.26
CA ALA A 75 19.03 -5.74 -3.06
C ALA A 75 18.46 -4.35 -3.33
N VAL A 76 19.18 -3.50 -4.07
CA VAL A 76 18.69 -2.19 -4.52
C VAL A 76 17.41 -2.33 -5.34
N THR A 77 17.40 -3.24 -6.32
CA THR A 77 16.23 -3.46 -7.19
C THR A 77 14.99 -3.87 -6.39
N LEU A 78 15.16 -4.73 -5.38
CA LEU A 78 14.06 -5.18 -4.53
C LEU A 78 13.63 -4.15 -3.48
N THR A 79 14.53 -3.26 -3.05
CA THR A 79 14.25 -2.34 -1.91
C THR A 79 13.84 -0.93 -2.31
N VAL A 80 14.24 -0.43 -3.48
CA VAL A 80 13.83 0.88 -3.98
C VAL A 80 12.29 1.02 -4.05
N PRO A 81 11.54 0.09 -4.68
CA PRO A 81 10.08 0.14 -4.70
C PRO A 81 9.42 0.21 -3.31
N LEU A 82 10.00 -0.51 -2.34
CA LEU A 82 9.47 -0.59 -0.98
C LEU A 82 9.64 0.74 -0.24
N LEU A 83 10.83 1.35 -0.37
CA LEU A 83 11.15 2.62 0.28
C LEU A 83 10.45 3.80 -0.39
N GLU A 84 10.29 3.79 -1.71
CA GLU A 84 9.47 4.78 -2.43
C GLU A 84 8.02 4.77 -1.97
N LEU A 85 7.40 3.59 -1.89
CA LEU A 85 6.04 3.44 -1.38
C LEU A 85 5.94 3.88 0.09
N ALA A 86 6.92 3.52 0.93
CA ALA A 86 6.95 3.91 2.33
C ALA A 86 7.08 5.44 2.51
N ALA A 87 7.97 6.10 1.76
CA ALA A 87 8.14 7.56 1.79
C ALA A 87 6.86 8.28 1.36
N ARG A 88 6.20 7.79 0.30
CA ARG A 88 4.93 8.33 -0.19
C ARG A 88 3.78 8.12 0.78
N ALA A 89 3.75 7.00 1.50
CA ALA A 89 2.78 6.76 2.55
C ALA A 89 3.00 7.72 3.73
N ARG A 90 4.26 7.89 4.18
CA ARG A 90 4.63 8.80 5.28
C ARG A 90 4.37 10.26 4.97
N SER A 91 4.48 10.68 3.71
CA SER A 91 4.15 12.06 3.28
C SER A 91 2.65 12.29 3.07
N GLY A 92 1.82 11.24 3.15
CA GLY A 92 0.39 11.29 2.85
C GLY A 92 0.08 11.38 1.35
N ALA A 93 1.06 11.14 0.48
CA ALA A 93 0.87 11.10 -0.96
C ALA A 93 0.10 9.84 -1.42
N VAL A 94 0.16 8.76 -0.63
CA VAL A 94 -0.56 7.50 -0.84
C VAL A 94 -1.18 7.02 0.47
N GLU A 95 -2.44 6.61 0.45
CA GLU A 95 -3.12 5.91 1.52
C GLU A 95 -2.74 4.42 1.47
N LEU A 96 -1.75 4.06 2.29
CA LEU A 96 -1.34 2.68 2.48
C LEU A 96 -2.17 2.06 3.62
N GLY A 97 -2.75 0.90 3.34
CA GLY A 97 -3.47 0.11 4.32
C GLY A 97 -2.55 -0.77 5.16
N VAL A 98 -3.11 -1.86 5.65
CA VAL A 98 -2.38 -2.86 6.44
C VAL A 98 -1.60 -3.76 5.51
N VAL A 99 -0.28 -3.71 5.60
CA VAL A 99 0.65 -4.57 4.85
C VAL A 99 1.15 -5.66 5.77
N ALA A 100 0.76 -6.92 5.53
CA ALA A 100 1.45 -8.04 6.14
C ALA A 100 2.77 -8.28 5.40
N LEU A 101 3.80 -8.77 6.09
CA LEU A 101 5.11 -9.00 5.46
C LEU A 101 5.03 -10.01 4.30
N GLY A 102 4.23 -11.08 4.46
CA GLY A 102 3.94 -12.03 3.39
C GLY A 102 3.05 -11.50 2.26
N ALA A 103 2.55 -10.27 2.37
CA ALA A 103 1.82 -9.59 1.30
C ALA A 103 2.71 -8.73 0.40
N VAL A 104 4.02 -8.72 0.66
CA VAL A 104 5.04 -8.22 -0.26
C VAL A 104 5.53 -9.40 -1.09
N GLY A 105 5.31 -9.33 -2.40
CA GLY A 105 5.66 -10.37 -3.35
C GLY A 105 6.57 -9.88 -4.46
N VAL A 106 7.20 -10.83 -5.12
CA VAL A 106 8.03 -10.65 -6.32
C VAL A 106 7.38 -11.46 -7.44
N ASP A 107 7.08 -10.82 -8.58
CA ASP A 107 6.53 -11.51 -9.75
C ASP A 107 7.63 -12.22 -10.57
N GLU A 108 7.24 -12.91 -11.65
CA GLU A 108 8.21 -13.60 -12.53
C GLU A 108 9.22 -12.66 -13.21
N THR A 109 8.95 -11.36 -13.29
CA THR A 109 9.85 -10.36 -13.88
C THR A 109 10.84 -9.79 -12.86
N GLY A 110 10.66 -10.12 -11.58
CA GLY A 110 11.43 -9.54 -10.48
C GLY A 110 10.85 -8.23 -9.95
N ALA A 111 9.66 -7.83 -10.36
CA ALA A 111 9.02 -6.62 -9.88
C ALA A 111 8.36 -6.85 -8.51
N ILE A 112 8.49 -5.84 -7.64
CA ILE A 112 7.83 -5.83 -6.34
C ILE A 112 6.36 -5.51 -6.52
N LEU A 113 5.50 -6.31 -5.87
CA LEU A 113 4.09 -6.04 -5.70
C LEU A 113 3.70 -6.12 -4.23
N VAL A 114 2.93 -5.14 -3.76
CA VAL A 114 2.44 -5.04 -2.40
C VAL A 114 0.92 -5.15 -2.41
N ALA A 115 0.41 -6.19 -1.77
CA ALA A 115 -1.02 -6.44 -1.64
C ALA A 115 -1.51 -6.08 -0.24
N ASP A 116 -1.74 -4.80 -0.01
CA ASP A 116 -2.21 -4.32 1.29
C ASP A 116 -3.74 -4.42 1.43
N ARG A 117 -4.19 -4.46 2.67
CA ARG A 117 -5.60 -4.47 3.03
C ARG A 117 -6.07 -3.06 3.38
N PRO A 118 -7.21 -2.57 2.86
CA PRO A 118 -7.72 -1.25 3.23
C PRO A 118 -7.86 -1.08 4.76
N PRO A 119 -7.60 0.12 5.31
CA PRO A 119 -7.69 0.37 6.75
C PRO A 119 -9.05 -0.05 7.34
N GLY A 120 -9.02 -0.93 8.34
CA GLY A 120 -10.21 -1.40 9.03
C GLY A 120 -11.16 -2.28 8.21
N ALA A 121 -10.84 -2.61 6.95
CA ALA A 121 -11.64 -3.51 6.13
C ALA A 121 -11.42 -4.97 6.56
N VAL A 122 -12.41 -5.82 6.34
CA VAL A 122 -12.32 -7.27 6.54
C VAL A 122 -12.44 -7.98 5.20
N ASP A 123 -11.96 -9.23 5.15
CA ASP A 123 -12.28 -10.13 4.04
C ASP A 123 -13.79 -10.28 3.96
N ALA A 124 -14.31 -10.20 2.73
CA ALA A 124 -15.70 -10.39 2.33
C ALA A 124 -16.70 -10.60 3.49
N CYS A 125 -17.54 -9.59 3.70
CA CYS A 125 -18.66 -9.59 4.61
C CYS A 125 -19.52 -10.80 4.21
N ALA A 126 -19.56 -11.85 5.04
CA ALA A 126 -20.18 -13.12 4.67
C ALA A 126 -21.57 -12.88 4.08
N ASP A 127 -21.85 -13.50 2.93
CA ASP A 127 -23.19 -13.50 2.34
C ASP A 127 -24.19 -14.03 3.37
N GLY A 128 -25.07 -13.15 3.84
CA GLY A 128 -26.29 -13.45 4.59
C GLY A 128 -26.26 -14.58 5.60
N LEU A 129 -25.78 -14.31 6.82
CA LEU A 129 -26.48 -14.85 8.00
C LEU A 129 -27.45 -13.74 8.46
N PRO A 130 -28.77 -14.01 8.56
CA PRO A 130 -29.70 -13.02 9.07
C PRO A 130 -29.24 -12.61 10.46
N ALA A 131 -29.19 -11.29 10.70
CA ALA A 131 -28.92 -10.75 12.01
C ALA A 131 -29.87 -11.43 13.00
N ALA A 132 -29.31 -12.16 13.97
CA ALA A 132 -30.09 -12.67 15.09
C ALA A 132 -30.77 -11.46 15.75
N PRO A 133 -32.10 -11.47 15.93
CA PRO A 133 -32.78 -10.35 16.55
C PRO A 133 -32.40 -10.28 18.04
N GLY A 134 -32.03 -9.07 18.49
CA GLY A 134 -32.08 -8.68 19.89
C GLY A 134 -30.81 -8.86 20.71
N ALA A 135 -29.92 -7.86 20.66
CA ALA A 135 -29.13 -7.48 21.84
C ALA A 135 -29.81 -6.26 22.49
N GLU A 136 -31.04 -6.43 22.94
CA GLU A 136 -31.65 -5.57 23.95
C GLU A 136 -31.61 -6.37 25.25
N SER A 137 -30.57 -6.16 26.06
CA SER A 137 -30.48 -6.74 27.40
C SER A 137 -30.58 -5.62 28.42
N GLY A 138 -31.76 -5.53 29.03
CA GLY A 138 -32.06 -4.56 30.08
C GLY A 138 -33.50 -4.66 30.58
N ALA A 139 -33.93 -5.86 31.03
CA ALA A 139 -34.92 -6.06 32.11
C ALA A 139 -35.32 -7.53 32.22
N GLU A 140 -34.96 -8.17 33.34
CA GLU A 140 -35.67 -9.33 33.90
C GLU A 140 -37.06 -8.88 34.43
N PRO A 141 -38.11 -9.73 34.43
CA PRO A 141 -38.22 -10.74 35.50
C PRO A 141 -38.94 -12.06 35.16
N GLY A 142 -38.56 -13.14 35.87
CA GLY A 142 -39.51 -14.09 36.47
C GLY A 142 -39.54 -15.55 35.95
N PRO A 143 -39.43 -16.57 36.83
CA PRO A 143 -39.37 -17.99 36.46
C PRO A 143 -40.72 -18.71 36.57
N SER A 144 -41.03 -19.60 35.62
CA SER A 144 -42.00 -20.71 35.70
C SER A 144 -41.98 -21.45 34.36
N SER A 145 -42.14 -22.75 34.19
CA SER A 145 -42.27 -23.90 35.07
C SER A 145 -42.07 -25.14 34.18
N ARG A 146 -41.31 -26.11 34.69
CA ARG A 146 -41.21 -27.54 34.34
C ARG A 146 -42.34 -28.13 33.44
N ALA A 147 -41.93 -28.79 32.35
CA ALA A 147 -42.65 -29.93 31.78
C ALA A 147 -41.64 -30.98 31.23
N GLN A 148 -41.56 -32.12 31.93
CA GLN A 148 -41.08 -33.44 31.48
C GLN A 148 -42.08 -34.00 30.43
N ALA A 149 -41.87 -35.03 29.58
CA ALA A 149 -40.90 -36.11 29.41
C ALA A 149 -41.04 -36.70 27.98
N GLY A 150 -40.07 -37.50 27.54
CA GLY A 150 -40.25 -38.48 26.44
C GLY A 150 -38.92 -39.05 25.90
N PRO A 151 -38.62 -40.38 25.97
CA PRO A 151 -37.27 -40.92 25.81
C PRO A 151 -37.02 -41.65 24.46
N SER A 152 -35.75 -42.04 24.27
CA SER A 152 -35.18 -42.98 23.27
C SER A 152 -34.97 -42.40 21.87
N THR A 153 -33.80 -42.52 21.23
CA THR A 153 -33.09 -43.79 20.98
C THR A 153 -31.60 -43.54 20.76
N ARG A 154 -30.77 -44.30 21.48
CA ARG A 154 -29.33 -44.43 21.26
C ARG A 154 -29.11 -45.44 20.12
N VAL A 155 -28.50 -45.00 19.03
CA VAL A 155 -27.90 -45.90 18.03
C VAL A 155 -26.39 -45.71 18.07
N GLN A 156 -25.70 -46.73 18.59
CA GLN A 156 -24.27 -46.93 18.43
C GLN A 156 -24.03 -47.68 17.13
N ALA A 157 -23.08 -47.22 16.31
CA ALA A 157 -22.46 -48.01 15.25
C ALA A 157 -20.96 -47.66 15.18
N GLY A 158 -20.13 -48.65 15.54
CA GLY A 158 -18.84 -49.06 14.93
C GLY A 158 -17.68 -48.05 14.76
N PRO A 159 -16.41 -48.47 15.02
CA PRO A 159 -15.25 -47.60 14.94
C PRO A 159 -14.70 -47.53 13.51
N SER A 160 -14.73 -46.35 12.90
CA SER A 160 -13.97 -46.09 11.67
C SER A 160 -12.75 -45.22 12.00
N THR A 161 -11.61 -45.90 11.92
CA THR A 161 -10.29 -45.43 11.48
C THR A 161 -9.91 -43.99 11.80
N ARG A 162 -9.04 -43.87 12.80
CA ARG A 162 -8.31 -42.67 13.20
C ARG A 162 -7.31 -42.28 12.09
N GLU A 163 -7.74 -41.49 11.13
CA GLU A 163 -6.83 -40.66 10.33
C GLU A 163 -6.64 -39.33 11.06
N GLN A 164 -5.46 -39.17 11.65
CA GLN A 164 -4.98 -37.91 12.18
C GLN A 164 -4.77 -36.92 11.03
N ALA A 165 -5.80 -36.15 10.71
CA ALA A 165 -5.62 -34.85 10.06
C ALA A 165 -5.09 -33.89 11.14
N GLY A 166 -3.87 -33.36 10.91
CA GLY A 166 -3.23 -32.38 11.78
C GLY A 166 -4.09 -31.12 11.97
N PRO A 167 -3.77 -30.28 12.98
CA PRO A 167 -4.58 -29.11 13.27
C PRO A 167 -4.53 -28.13 12.08
N SER A 168 -5.63 -28.09 11.32
CA SER A 168 -5.95 -26.96 10.46
C SER A 168 -5.91 -25.71 11.33
N THR A 169 -4.81 -24.97 11.21
CA THR A 169 -4.58 -23.73 11.93
C THR A 169 -5.54 -22.72 11.33
N ARG A 170 -6.76 -22.70 11.85
CA ARG A 170 -7.72 -21.61 11.65
C ARG A 170 -7.10 -20.43 12.38
N VAL A 171 -6.33 -19.61 11.66
CA VAL A 171 -5.83 -18.34 12.17
C VAL A 171 -7.06 -17.48 12.47
N GLN A 172 -7.53 -17.56 13.72
CA GLN A 172 -8.45 -16.57 14.26
C GLN A 172 -7.69 -15.26 14.28
N ALA A 173 -8.01 -14.39 13.32
CA ALA A 173 -7.56 -13.01 13.34
C ALA A 173 -8.17 -12.33 14.56
N GLY A 174 -7.40 -12.26 15.66
CA GLY A 174 -7.66 -11.30 16.72
C GLY A 174 -7.63 -9.87 16.16
N PRO A 175 -8.22 -8.89 16.88
CA PRO A 175 -8.16 -7.50 16.46
C PRO A 175 -6.68 -7.11 16.27
N PRO A 176 -6.29 -6.55 15.11
CA PRO A 176 -4.89 -6.25 14.82
C PRO A 176 -4.33 -5.29 15.86
N HIS A 177 -3.10 -5.54 16.31
CA HIS A 177 -2.45 -4.63 17.24
C HIS A 177 -2.21 -3.26 16.56
N PRO A 178 -2.19 -2.14 17.31
CA PRO A 178 -1.92 -0.81 16.73
C PRO A 178 -0.59 -0.73 15.96
N ARG A 179 0.37 -1.60 16.28
CA ARG A 179 1.67 -1.74 15.59
C ARG A 179 1.62 -2.60 14.32
N ASP A 180 0.53 -3.32 14.08
CA ASP A 180 0.24 -4.08 12.86
C ASP A 180 -0.46 -3.21 11.80
N LEU A 181 -0.74 -1.93 12.08
CA LEU A 181 -1.50 -1.03 11.19
C LEU A 181 -0.63 -0.14 10.30
N ASP A 182 0.67 -0.07 10.54
CA ASP A 182 1.56 0.84 9.81
C ASP A 182 2.20 0.15 8.61
N GLY A 183 1.54 0.22 7.46
CA GLY A 183 2.03 -0.34 6.21
C GLY A 183 3.41 0.19 5.83
N ALA A 184 3.72 1.47 6.09
CA ALA A 184 5.01 2.07 5.72
C ALA A 184 6.14 1.45 6.53
N ARG A 185 5.94 1.26 7.84
CA ARG A 185 6.88 0.56 8.71
C ARG A 185 7.13 -0.88 8.25
N GLN A 186 6.11 -1.58 7.77
CA GLN A 186 6.24 -2.94 7.27
C GLN A 186 7.02 -3.00 5.94
N LEU A 187 6.85 -2.01 5.06
CA LEU A 187 7.67 -1.88 3.85
C LEU A 187 9.15 -1.61 4.17
N VAL A 188 9.44 -0.75 5.14
CA VAL A 188 10.84 -0.53 5.60
C VAL A 188 11.39 -1.81 6.24
N THR A 189 10.57 -2.54 6.99
CA THR A 189 10.97 -3.85 7.57
C THR A 189 11.28 -4.87 6.47
N ALA A 190 10.48 -4.92 5.41
CA ALA A 190 10.74 -5.76 4.25
C ALA A 190 12.05 -5.36 3.54
N ALA A 191 12.31 -4.06 3.39
CA ALA A 191 13.58 -3.58 2.84
C ALA A 191 14.78 -4.00 3.71
N ARG A 192 14.66 -3.89 5.04
CA ARG A 192 15.68 -4.34 5.99
C ARG A 192 15.96 -5.84 5.85
N MET A 193 14.93 -6.68 5.71
CA MET A 193 15.07 -8.12 5.49
C MET A 193 15.90 -8.45 4.25
N VAL A 194 15.71 -7.72 3.15
CA VAL A 194 16.52 -7.91 1.93
C VAL A 194 18.00 -7.61 2.20
N TRP A 195 18.29 -6.46 2.84
CA TRP A 195 19.66 -6.06 3.15
C TRP A 195 20.33 -6.94 4.22
N ASP A 196 19.57 -7.56 5.11
CA ASP A 196 20.09 -8.56 6.04
C ASP A 196 20.67 -9.78 5.34
N ARG A 197 20.14 -10.15 4.17
CA ARG A 197 20.63 -11.26 3.34
C ARG A 197 21.87 -10.90 2.52
N VAL A 198 22.13 -9.62 2.26
CA VAL A 198 23.35 -9.17 1.56
C VAL A 198 24.57 -9.48 2.43
N ASP A 199 25.72 -9.82 1.81
CA ASP A 199 26.95 -10.12 2.54
C ASP A 199 27.26 -9.03 3.58
N SER A 200 27.36 -9.43 4.85
CA SER A 200 27.73 -8.57 5.98
C SER A 200 29.03 -7.79 5.80
N ARG A 201 29.92 -8.23 4.91
CA ARG A 201 31.18 -7.53 4.58
C ARG A 201 31.00 -6.39 3.58
N SER A 202 29.82 -6.25 2.97
CA SER A 202 29.49 -5.13 2.08
C SER A 202 29.72 -3.80 2.78
N GLU A 203 30.43 -2.89 2.12
CA GLU A 203 30.67 -1.57 2.67
C GLU A 203 29.38 -0.74 2.73
N ALA A 204 28.46 -0.95 1.79
CA ALA A 204 27.17 -0.26 1.73
C ALA A 204 26.32 -0.54 2.99
N ARG A 205 26.37 -1.76 3.51
CA ARG A 205 25.63 -2.15 4.73
C ARG A 205 26.01 -1.32 5.96
N ARG A 206 27.27 -0.86 6.07
CA ARG A 206 27.71 -0.05 7.22
C ARG A 206 26.94 1.26 7.33
N THR A 207 26.53 1.83 6.21
CA THR A 207 25.76 3.08 6.16
C THR A 207 24.25 2.79 6.10
N LEU A 208 23.85 1.73 5.41
CA LEU A 208 22.43 1.41 5.20
C LEU A 208 21.73 0.82 6.41
N ASP A 209 22.37 -0.09 7.14
CA ASP A 209 21.75 -0.76 8.30
C ASP A 209 21.23 0.26 9.33
N PRO A 210 22.02 1.25 9.81
CA PRO A 210 21.50 2.26 10.74
C PRO A 210 20.46 3.19 10.10
N ALA A 211 20.54 3.48 8.80
CA ALA A 211 19.55 4.31 8.11
C ALA A 211 18.20 3.62 7.99
N LEU A 212 18.18 2.32 7.67
CA LEU A 212 16.95 1.51 7.60
C LEU A 212 16.33 1.32 8.98
N ASP A 213 17.15 1.14 10.02
CA ASP A 213 16.67 1.06 11.40
C ASP A 213 16.04 2.38 11.86
N ALA A 214 16.64 3.52 11.51
CA ALA A 214 16.06 4.84 11.79
C ALA A 214 14.78 5.10 10.99
N ALA A 215 14.75 4.73 9.71
CA ALA A 215 13.61 4.91 8.81
C ALA A 215 12.38 4.09 9.25
N ARG A 216 12.58 2.99 9.98
CA ARG A 216 11.50 2.09 10.42
C ARG A 216 10.40 2.83 11.18
N ASP A 217 10.79 3.67 12.13
CA ASP A 217 9.90 4.48 12.95
C ASP A 217 10.02 5.99 12.63
N GLY A 218 10.77 6.32 11.58
CA GLY A 218 11.02 7.68 11.10
C GLY A 218 9.90 8.26 10.24
N ASP A 219 10.04 9.55 9.94
CA ASP A 219 9.15 10.31 9.06
C ASP A 219 9.49 10.14 7.57
N ALA A 220 8.78 10.87 6.70
CA ALA A 220 8.97 10.77 5.26
C ALA A 220 10.40 11.15 4.82
N ASP A 221 10.99 12.17 5.44
CA ASP A 221 12.34 12.64 5.11
C ASP A 221 13.40 11.60 5.54
N THR A 222 13.18 10.95 6.69
CA THR A 222 14.03 9.85 7.16
C THR A 222 14.00 8.65 6.21
N VAL A 223 12.81 8.26 5.73
CA VAL A 223 12.66 7.18 4.74
C VAL A 223 13.26 7.57 3.38
N ALA A 224 13.08 8.81 2.94
CA ALA A 224 13.68 9.32 1.71
C ALA A 224 15.22 9.34 1.79
N GLY A 225 15.80 9.73 2.92
CA GLY A 225 17.25 9.65 3.13
C GLY A 225 17.78 8.21 3.07
N ALA A 226 17.03 7.23 3.61
CA ALA A 226 17.39 5.83 3.46
C ALA A 226 17.28 5.35 2.00
N LEU A 227 16.26 5.80 1.26
CA LEU A 227 16.11 5.53 -0.17
C LEU A 227 17.30 6.08 -0.97
N ASP A 228 17.72 7.33 -0.72
CA ASP A 228 18.86 7.94 -1.40
C ASP A 228 20.16 7.14 -1.18
N LEU A 229 20.37 6.64 0.04
CA LEU A 229 21.49 5.75 0.34
C LEU A 229 21.40 4.41 -0.40
N VAL A 230 20.20 3.82 -0.51
CA VAL A 230 19.98 2.58 -1.26
C VAL A 230 20.26 2.80 -2.75
N VAL A 231 19.75 3.88 -3.33
CA VAL A 231 20.01 4.24 -4.74
C VAL A 231 21.50 4.51 -4.95
N GLY A 232 22.17 5.16 -4.00
CA GLY A 232 23.62 5.41 -4.01
C GLY A 232 24.47 4.14 -3.92
N ALA A 233 23.95 3.07 -3.31
CA ALA A 233 24.60 1.76 -3.26
C ALA A 233 24.46 0.96 -4.57
N ALA A 234 23.68 1.46 -5.55
CA ALA A 234 23.57 0.80 -6.83
C ALA A 234 24.93 0.79 -7.56
N PRO A 235 25.35 -0.34 -8.16
CA PRO A 235 26.55 -0.35 -8.97
C PRO A 235 26.40 0.68 -10.11
N PRO A 236 27.46 1.46 -10.41
CA PRO A 236 27.39 2.51 -11.43
C PRO A 236 26.99 1.89 -12.76
N ARG A 237 25.84 2.29 -13.31
CA ARG A 237 25.34 1.72 -14.57
C ARG A 237 26.26 2.15 -15.71
N PRO A 238 26.94 1.24 -16.44
CA PRO A 238 27.86 1.60 -17.51
C PRO A 238 27.19 2.18 -18.77
N VAL A 239 25.88 2.42 -18.78
CA VAL A 239 25.14 2.75 -20.01
C VAL A 239 24.15 3.87 -19.76
N ARG A 240 24.36 4.97 -20.49
CA ARG A 240 23.41 6.06 -20.70
C ARG A 240 22.22 5.52 -21.49
N TRP A 241 21.16 5.15 -20.80
CA TRP A 241 19.85 5.06 -21.44
C TRP A 241 19.42 6.48 -21.77
N SER A 242 19.38 6.81 -23.05
CA SER A 242 18.67 8.00 -23.52
C SER A 242 17.25 7.92 -22.99
N THR A 243 16.82 8.92 -22.24
CA THR A 243 15.44 9.03 -21.76
C THR A 243 14.51 8.87 -22.97
N PRO A 244 13.57 7.90 -22.97
CA PRO A 244 12.56 7.82 -24.01
C PRO A 244 11.87 9.18 -24.14
N GLY A 245 11.81 9.72 -25.36
CA GLY A 245 11.14 10.98 -25.62
C GLY A 245 9.67 10.92 -25.19
N PRO A 246 9.07 12.07 -24.90
CA PRO A 246 7.71 12.13 -24.39
C PRO A 246 6.69 11.49 -25.33
N THR A 247 5.78 10.73 -24.75
CA THR A 247 4.75 9.93 -25.45
C THR A 247 3.50 10.76 -25.78
N PHE A 248 3.50 12.06 -25.47
CA PHE A 248 2.36 12.95 -25.73
C PHE A 248 2.64 13.90 -26.91
N PRO A 249 1.69 14.10 -27.83
CA PRO A 249 1.88 14.89 -29.04
C PRO A 249 1.99 16.42 -28.83
N ASP A 250 1.95 16.91 -27.59
CA ASP A 250 2.09 18.35 -27.26
C ASP A 250 3.40 18.68 -26.52
N GLU A 251 4.30 17.71 -26.34
CA GLU A 251 5.60 17.97 -25.70
C GLU A 251 6.64 18.29 -26.79
N GLU A 252 6.86 19.59 -27.02
CA GLU A 252 7.90 20.04 -27.94
C GLU A 252 9.27 19.53 -27.48
N PRO A 253 10.04 18.83 -28.33
CA PRO A 253 11.33 18.28 -27.94
C PRO A 253 12.32 19.40 -27.64
N ALA A 254 12.69 19.54 -26.37
CA ALA A 254 13.84 20.34 -25.95
C ALA A 254 15.12 19.67 -26.46
N GLY A 255 15.50 19.94 -27.71
CA GLY A 255 16.58 19.17 -28.32
C GLY A 255 17.06 19.56 -29.71
N THR A 256 16.94 20.81 -30.16
CA THR A 256 17.82 21.29 -31.24
C THR A 256 18.10 22.78 -31.11
N GLY A 257 19.32 23.11 -30.64
CA GLY A 257 19.85 24.47 -30.65
C GLY A 257 19.96 25.10 -29.26
N ALA A 258 21.02 24.79 -28.53
CA ALA A 258 21.46 25.65 -27.43
C ALA A 258 22.14 26.90 -28.02
N PRO A 259 21.64 28.13 -27.80
CA PRO A 259 22.54 29.25 -27.68
C PRO A 259 23.16 29.19 -26.28
N ALA A 260 24.47 29.35 -26.21
CA ALA A 260 25.23 29.44 -24.96
C ALA A 260 24.53 30.41 -23.98
N HIS A 261 23.92 29.87 -22.93
CA HIS A 261 23.52 30.66 -21.76
C HIS A 261 24.62 30.53 -20.72
N ASP A 262 25.48 31.54 -20.76
CA ASP A 262 26.37 31.93 -19.68
C ASP A 262 25.55 32.09 -18.38
N GLN A 263 26.03 31.43 -17.32
CA GLN A 263 25.85 31.79 -15.91
C GLN A 263 24.45 32.18 -15.41
N ILE A 264 23.65 31.18 -15.00
CA ILE A 264 22.58 31.37 -13.99
C ILE A 264 23.10 30.87 -12.64
N GLY A 265 23.61 31.79 -11.83
CA GLY A 265 24.04 31.50 -10.46
C GLY A 265 22.86 31.09 -9.55
N PRO A 266 23.12 30.30 -8.49
CA PRO A 266 22.11 29.69 -7.61
C PRO A 266 21.28 30.68 -6.76
N ASP A 267 21.53 31.99 -6.89
CA ASP A 267 20.88 33.06 -6.12
C ASP A 267 19.91 33.93 -6.96
N GLY A 268 19.67 33.56 -8.22
CA GLY A 268 18.74 34.26 -9.10
C GLY A 268 17.27 34.02 -8.73
N VAL A 269 16.45 35.06 -8.91
CA VAL A 269 14.97 35.02 -8.70
C VAL A 269 14.32 33.85 -9.45
N VAL A 270 14.87 33.49 -10.62
CA VAL A 270 14.42 32.33 -11.43
C VAL A 270 14.73 31.01 -10.74
N GLY A 271 15.91 30.85 -10.14
CA GLY A 271 16.28 29.64 -9.38
C GLY A 271 15.44 29.48 -8.11
N MET A 272 15.11 30.59 -7.45
CA MET A 272 14.17 30.60 -6.32
C MET A 272 12.75 30.22 -6.78
N LEU A 273 12.31 30.70 -7.93
CA LEU A 273 11.00 30.37 -8.50
C LEU A 273 10.90 28.89 -8.86
N ILE A 274 11.93 28.33 -9.50
CA ILE A 274 11.98 26.91 -9.88
C ILE A 274 11.95 26.04 -8.63
N ARG A 275 12.74 26.36 -7.59
CA ARG A 275 12.70 25.63 -6.32
C ARG A 275 11.35 25.74 -5.62
N ALA A 276 10.71 26.90 -5.65
CA ALA A 276 9.39 27.07 -5.07
C ALA A 276 8.33 26.25 -5.82
N VAL A 277 8.43 26.16 -7.16
CA VAL A 277 7.53 25.34 -7.98
C VAL A 277 7.76 23.86 -7.70
N LEU A 278 9.02 23.40 -7.67
CA LEU A 278 9.34 22.01 -7.32
C LEU A 278 8.91 21.67 -5.88
N ASP A 279 9.11 22.57 -4.91
CA ASP A 279 8.64 22.42 -3.53
C ASP A 279 7.11 22.27 -3.46
N VAL A 280 6.38 23.05 -4.26
CA VAL A 280 4.93 22.96 -4.35
C VAL A 280 4.49 21.66 -5.01
N LEU A 281 5.19 21.19 -6.03
CA LEU A 281 4.89 19.92 -6.72
C LEU A 281 5.19 18.70 -5.85
N GLU A 282 6.32 18.68 -5.16
CA GLU A 282 6.78 17.57 -4.34
C GLU A 282 6.11 17.53 -2.97
N ARG A 283 5.94 18.70 -2.32
CA ARG A 283 5.43 18.80 -0.93
C ARG A 283 4.01 19.35 -0.82
N GLY A 284 3.39 19.75 -1.93
CA GLY A 284 2.04 20.30 -1.98
C GLY A 284 1.96 21.82 -1.74
N VAL A 285 0.83 22.40 -2.15
CA VAL A 285 0.51 23.83 -2.04
C VAL A 285 0.32 24.20 -0.57
N PRO A 286 1.04 25.21 -0.03
CA PRO A 286 0.82 25.69 1.32
C PRO A 286 -0.57 26.35 1.45
N ALA A 287 -1.40 25.83 2.36
CA ALA A 287 -2.70 26.39 2.73
C ALA A 287 -2.66 26.79 4.21
N GLY A 288 -2.22 28.03 4.48
CA GLY A 288 -2.06 28.57 5.83
C GLY A 288 -0.70 28.25 6.47
N HIS A 289 -0.52 28.64 7.74
CA HIS A 289 0.81 28.63 8.39
C HIS A 289 1.33 27.24 8.80
N ARG A 290 0.54 26.16 8.67
CA ARG A 290 0.94 24.79 9.07
C ARG A 290 0.37 23.65 8.24
N ARG A 291 -0.31 23.92 7.12
CA ARG A 291 -0.99 22.87 6.33
C ARG A 291 -0.55 22.94 4.88
N ARG A 292 -0.14 21.80 4.31
CA ARG A 292 0.11 21.66 2.87
C ARG A 292 -0.94 20.75 2.27
N VAL A 293 -1.46 21.15 1.12
CA VAL A 293 -2.49 20.43 0.37
C VAL A 293 -1.84 19.89 -0.90
N PRO A 294 -1.92 18.58 -1.18
CA PRO A 294 -1.35 18.03 -2.40
C PRO A 294 -1.91 18.75 -3.63
N VAL A 295 -1.05 19.10 -4.60
CA VAL A 295 -1.42 19.90 -5.79
C VAL A 295 -2.65 19.35 -6.51
N ARG A 296 -2.77 18.02 -6.60
CA ARG A 296 -3.93 17.33 -7.16
C ARG A 296 -5.26 17.74 -6.51
N HIS A 297 -5.30 17.93 -5.19
CA HIS A 297 -6.53 18.34 -4.49
C HIS A 297 -6.87 19.80 -4.75
N VAL A 298 -5.87 20.65 -4.99
CA VAL A 298 -6.09 22.04 -5.39
C VAL A 298 -6.63 22.11 -6.81
N VAL A 299 -6.08 21.32 -7.74
CA VAL A 299 -6.57 21.21 -9.12
C VAL A 299 -7.99 20.66 -9.17
N VAL A 300 -8.27 19.56 -8.46
CA VAL A 300 -9.63 19.00 -8.37
C VAL A 300 -10.59 20.01 -7.74
N GLY A 301 -10.19 20.70 -6.66
CA GLY A 301 -10.99 21.75 -6.05
C GLY A 301 -11.30 22.91 -7.01
N ALA A 302 -10.30 23.37 -7.77
CA ALA A 302 -10.47 24.44 -8.76
C ALA A 302 -11.41 24.01 -9.90
N VAL A 303 -11.28 22.78 -10.40
CA VAL A 303 -12.16 22.24 -11.45
C VAL A 303 -13.59 22.08 -10.95
N VAL A 304 -13.79 21.54 -9.74
CA VAL A 304 -15.12 21.38 -9.13
C VAL A 304 -15.77 22.73 -8.89
N THR A 305 -15.03 23.69 -8.34
CA THR A 305 -15.55 25.05 -8.09
C THR A 305 -15.86 25.76 -9.41
N GLY A 306 -14.96 25.64 -10.40
CA GLY A 306 -15.17 26.17 -11.74
C GLY A 306 -16.40 25.58 -12.43
N GLY A 307 -16.60 24.27 -12.34
CA GLY A 307 -17.79 23.56 -12.84
C GLY A 307 -19.08 23.97 -12.14
N LEU A 308 -19.04 24.23 -10.83
CA LEU A 308 -20.18 24.74 -10.06
C LEU A 308 -20.54 26.17 -10.47
N VAL A 309 -19.55 27.03 -10.73
CA VAL A 309 -19.76 28.41 -11.21
C VAL A 309 -20.34 28.42 -12.62
N THR A 310 -19.81 27.62 -13.55
CA THR A 310 -20.37 27.52 -14.91
C THR A 310 -21.79 26.95 -14.90
N ALA A 311 -22.07 25.95 -14.07
CA ALA A 311 -23.43 25.42 -13.90
C ALA A 311 -24.39 26.49 -13.36
N ALA A 312 -23.94 27.30 -12.39
CA ALA A 312 -24.75 28.40 -11.82
C ALA A 312 -24.99 29.54 -12.82
N THR A 313 -24.05 29.83 -13.73
CA THR A 313 -24.21 30.87 -14.76
C THR A 313 -25.05 30.42 -15.96
N HIS A 314 -25.12 29.12 -16.23
CA HIS A 314 -25.96 28.54 -17.30
C HIS A 314 -27.42 28.28 -16.87
N LEU A 315 -27.77 28.53 -15.61
CA LEU A 315 -29.12 28.44 -15.06
C LEU A 315 -29.88 29.79 -15.03
N ARG A 316 -29.38 30.81 -15.73
CA ARG A 316 -30.07 32.10 -15.97
C ARG A 316 -30.46 32.23 -17.43
#